data_AF-A0A3D5FGR0-F1
#
_entry.id   AF-A0A3D5FGR0-F1
#
_cell.length_a   1.000
_cell.length_b   1.000
_cell.length_c   1.000
_cell.angle_alpha   90.00
_cell.angle_beta   90.00
_cell.angle_gamma   90.00
#
_symmetry.space_group_name_H-M   'P 1'
#
loop_
_entity.id
_entity.type
_entity.pdbx_description
1 polymer ?
#
loop_
_entity_poly.entity_id
_entity_poly.type
_entity_poly.pdbx_seq_one_letter_code
_entity_poly.pdbx_strand_id
1 'polypeptide(L)'
;MTDVLNTLALVSNFIIVPGLAYGSQLALGALGITIVYAVLRFSNFAHGEMMSFGAMITILVTWVLQARGINLGPLPTALLALPLG
;
A
#
# COMPACT_ATOMS: atom_id res chain seq x y z
N MET A 1 18.21 -28.41 10.62
CA MET A 1 18.32 -26.98 11.01
C MET A 1 17.83 -26.06 9.90
N THR A 2 18.07 -26.39 8.63
CA THR A 2 17.54 -25.68 7.45
C THR A 2 16.03 -25.55 7.43
N ASP A 3 15.29 -26.58 7.88
CA ASP A 3 13.81 -26.57 7.86
C ASP A 3 13.20 -25.55 8.82
N VAL A 4 13.84 -25.32 9.98
CA VAL A 4 13.40 -24.31 10.95
C VAL A 4 13.61 -22.90 10.40
N LEU A 5 14.76 -22.65 9.78
CA LEU A 5 15.04 -21.36 9.12
C LEU A 5 14.09 -21.13 7.95
N ASN A 6 13.80 -22.16 7.14
CA ASN A 6 12.85 -22.07 6.04
C ASN A 6 11.42 -21.78 6.53
N THR A 7 10.99 -22.42 7.63
CA THR A 7 9.69 -22.15 8.25
C THR A 7 9.59 -20.70 8.73
N LEU A 8 10.64 -20.16 9.36
CA LEU A 8 10.69 -18.74 9.74
C LEU A 8 10.64 -17.82 8.51
N ALA A 9 11.37 -18.15 7.45
CA ALA A 9 11.38 -17.38 6.21
C ALA A 9 9.99 -17.34 5.56
N LEU A 10 9.29 -18.47 5.52
CA LEU A 10 7.93 -18.57 4.99
C LEU A 10 6.93 -17.75 5.83
N VAL A 11 6.95 -17.89 7.15
CA VAL A 11 6.08 -17.10 8.05
C VAL A 11 6.34 -15.60 7.89
N SER A 12 7.60 -15.20 7.78
CA SER A 12 7.96 -13.80 7.57
C SER A 12 7.43 -13.26 6.24
N ASN A 13 7.64 -13.99 5.14
CA ASN A 13 7.26 -13.56 3.79
C ASN A 13 5.74 -13.47 3.59
N PHE A 14 4.98 -14.41 4.17
CA PHE A 14 3.54 -14.53 3.87
C PHE A 14 2.63 -13.99 4.97
N ILE A 15 3.10 -13.86 6.20
CA ILE A 15 2.25 -13.45 7.33
C ILE A 15 2.75 -12.14 7.94
N ILE A 16 3.99 -12.12 8.44
CA ILE A 16 4.48 -11.00 9.27
C ILE A 16 4.66 -9.74 8.42
N VAL A 17 5.45 -9.84 7.34
CA VAL A 17 5.76 -8.67 6.50
C VAL A 17 4.51 -8.12 5.80
N PRO A 18 3.67 -8.95 5.12
CA PRO A 18 2.46 -8.44 4.49
C PRO A 18 1.45 -7.90 5.50
N GLY A 19 1.27 -8.59 6.63
CA GLY A 19 0.33 -8.18 7.68
C GLY A 19 0.69 -6.84 8.31
N LEU A 20 1.98 -6.65 8.63
CA LEU A 20 2.46 -5.37 9.15
C LEU A 20 2.38 -4.27 8.10
N ALA A 21 2.81 -4.53 6.87
CA ALA A 21 2.78 -3.53 5.80
C ALA A 21 1.34 -3.03 5.54
N TYR A 22 0.39 -3.95 5.39
CA TYR A 22 -1.02 -3.62 5.14
C TYR A 22 -1.67 -2.93 6.36
N GLY A 23 -1.39 -3.43 7.57
CA GLY A 23 -1.86 -2.83 8.81
C GLY A 23 -1.34 -1.40 9.01
N SER A 24 -0.05 -1.16 8.74
CA SER A 24 0.55 0.17 8.80
C SER A 24 -0.06 1.12 7.76
N GLN A 25 -0.37 0.66 6.56
CA GLN A 25 -1.04 1.48 5.53
C GLN A 25 -2.44 1.92 5.99
N LEU A 26 -3.24 1.01 6.52
CA LEU A 26 -4.56 1.33 7.07
C LEU A 26 -4.47 2.27 8.29
N ALA A 27 -3.51 2.02 9.19
CA ALA A 27 -3.29 2.85 10.37
C ALA A 27 -2.85 4.28 10.01
N LEU A 28 -1.96 4.46 9.03
CA LEU A 28 -1.55 5.77 8.55
C LEU A 28 -2.71 6.55 7.90
N GLY A 29 -3.54 5.86 7.11
CA GLY A 29 -4.75 6.46 6.55
C GLY A 29 -5.74 6.91 7.63
N ALA A 30 -6.00 6.05 8.62
CA ALA A 30 -6.87 6.38 9.75
C ALA A 30 -6.31 7.55 10.59
N LEU A 31 -5.00 7.57 10.85
CA LEU A 31 -4.31 8.64 11.58
C LEU A 31 -4.47 9.99 10.87
N GLY A 32 -4.38 10.03 9.53
CA GLY A 32 -4.66 11.24 8.76
C GLY A 32 -6.05 11.81 9.06
N ILE A 33 -7.08 10.95 9.06
CA ILE A 33 -8.46 11.36 9.36
C ILE A 33 -8.61 11.79 10.82
N THR A 34 -7.95 11.12 11.78
CA THR A 34 -8.03 11.51 13.19
C THR A 34 -7.39 12.87 13.46
N ILE A 35 -6.27 13.20 12.81
CA ILE A 35 -5.65 14.54 12.91
C ILE A 35 -6.58 15.60 12.32
N VAL A 36 -7.15 15.35 11.15
CA VAL A 36 -8.07 16.31 10.50
C VAL A 36 -9.31 16.54 11.37
N TYR A 37 -9.88 15.47 11.94
CA TYR A 37 -11.03 15.55 12.83
C TYR A 37 -10.67 16.24 14.16
N ALA A 38 -9.47 16.02 14.70
CA ALA A 38 -9.02 16.69 15.93
C ALA A 38 -8.95 18.21 15.78
N VAL A 39 -8.60 18.72 14.59
CA VAL A 39 -8.52 20.16 14.32
C VAL A 39 -9.88 20.73 13.93
N LEU A 40 -10.53 20.17 12.91
CA LEU A 40 -11.73 20.76 12.30
C LEU A 40 -13.03 20.31 12.97
N ARG A 41 -13.02 19.21 13.75
CA ARG A 41 -14.19 18.56 14.38
C ARG A 41 -15.31 18.16 13.38
N PHE A 42 -14.99 18.15 12.08
CA PHE A 42 -15.85 17.73 10.99
C PHE A 42 -15.23 16.57 10.23
N SER A 43 -16.06 15.64 9.78
CA SER A 43 -15.63 14.48 8.99
C SER A 43 -15.27 14.94 7.57
N ASN A 44 -14.00 14.80 7.20
CA ASN A 44 -13.51 15.26 5.90
C ASN A 44 -13.58 14.16 4.83
N PHE A 45 -14.77 13.93 4.29
CA PHE A 45 -15.01 12.90 3.26
C PHE A 45 -14.16 13.09 1.99
N ALA A 46 -13.91 14.34 1.59
CA ALA A 46 -13.11 14.66 0.41
C ALA A 46 -11.66 14.13 0.49
N HIS A 47 -11.07 14.05 1.68
CA HIS A 47 -9.72 13.49 1.85
C HIS A 47 -9.69 11.97 1.65
N GLY A 48 -10.69 11.27 2.15
CA GLY A 48 -10.84 9.83 1.92
C GLY A 48 -11.11 9.49 0.45
N GLU A 49 -11.93 10.30 -0.22
CA GLU A 49 -12.19 10.17 -1.67
C GLU A 49 -10.92 10.42 -2.49
N MET A 50 -10.14 11.47 -2.17
CA MET A 50 -8.89 11.77 -2.87
C MET A 50 -7.83 10.68 -2.67
N MET A 51 -7.71 10.14 -1.46
CA MET A 51 -6.79 9.03 -1.15
C MET A 51 -7.16 7.76 -1.94
N SER A 52 -8.45 7.44 -2.01
CA SER A 52 -8.94 6.28 -2.78
C SER A 52 -8.76 6.46 -4.28
N PHE A 53 -8.97 7.69 -4.78
CA PHE A 53 -8.82 8.03 -6.19
C PHE A 53 -7.37 7.90 -6.67
N GLY A 54 -6.40 8.46 -5.93
CA GLY A 54 -4.97 8.32 -6.26
C GLY A 54 -4.49 6.86 -6.26
N ALA A 55 -4.97 6.06 -5.30
CA ALA A 55 -4.69 4.62 -5.27
C ALA A 55 -5.25 3.90 -6.51
N MET A 56 -6.46 4.26 -6.95
CA MET A 56 -7.08 3.64 -8.11
C MET A 56 -6.37 3.99 -9.42
N ILE A 57 -5.91 5.25 -9.57
CA ILE A 57 -5.08 5.65 -10.70
C ILE A 57 -3.77 4.86 -10.70
N THR A 58 -3.10 4.77 -9.55
CA THR A 58 -1.84 4.01 -9.40
C THR A 58 -2.02 2.56 -9.83
N ILE A 59 -3.10 1.89 -9.42
CA ILE A 59 -3.39 0.50 -9.80
C ILE A 59 -3.64 0.38 -11.31
N LEU A 60 -4.43 1.27 -11.90
CA LEU A 60 -4.71 1.26 -13.34
C LEU A 60 -3.45 1.47 -14.17
N VAL A 61 -2.61 2.42 -13.79
CA VAL A 61 -1.31 2.67 -14.42
C VAL A 61 -0.39 1.46 -14.25
N THR A 62 -0.37 0.84 -13.07
CA THR A 62 0.41 -0.39 -12.83
C THR A 62 -0.02 -1.50 -13.79
N TRP A 63 -1.32 -1.69 -13.99
CA TRP A 63 -1.86 -2.63 -14.97
C TRP A 63 -1.39 -2.34 -16.39
N VAL A 64 -1.41 -1.06 -16.80
CA VAL A 64 -0.91 -0.64 -18.12
C VAL A 64 0.59 -0.90 -18.26
N LEU A 65 1.39 -0.58 -17.24
CA LEU A 65 2.84 -0.81 -17.24
C LEU A 65 3.17 -2.31 -17.31
N GLN A 66 2.46 -3.14 -16.53
CA GLN A 66 2.59 -4.59 -16.57
C GLN A 66 2.18 -5.17 -17.93
N ALA A 67 1.10 -4.68 -18.54
CA ALA A 67 0.67 -5.08 -19.88
C ALA A 67 1.68 -4.70 -20.97
N ARG A 68 2.48 -3.65 -20.76
CA ARG A 68 3.59 -3.23 -21.63
C ARG A 68 4.91 -3.95 -21.31
N GLY A 69 4.93 -4.87 -20.35
CA GLY A 69 6.11 -5.65 -19.96
C GLY A 69 7.13 -4.89 -19.12
N ILE A 70 6.78 -3.72 -18.57
CA ILE A 70 7.67 -2.90 -17.76
C ILE A 70 7.61 -3.42 -16.32
N ASN A 71 8.61 -4.21 -15.93
CA ASN A 71 8.74 -4.79 -14.59
C ASN A 71 10.02 -4.31 -13.88
N LEU A 72 9.92 -3.94 -12.61
CA LEU A 72 11.05 -3.42 -11.81
C LEU A 72 11.83 -4.54 -11.08
N GLY A 73 11.98 -5.71 -11.72
CA GLY A 73 12.68 -6.87 -11.15
C GLY A 73 12.08 -7.30 -9.79
N PRO A 74 12.82 -7.32 -8.68
CA PRO A 74 12.34 -7.75 -7.37
C PRO A 74 11.39 -6.75 -6.69
N LEU A 75 11.27 -5.51 -7.19
CA LEU A 75 10.43 -4.47 -6.61
C LEU A 75 9.05 -4.41 -7.30
N PRO A 76 7.98 -4.07 -6.57
CA PRO A 76 6.66 -3.91 -7.15
C PRO A 76 6.64 -2.84 -8.25
N THR A 77 6.06 -3.17 -9.41
CA THR A 77 5.81 -2.21 -10.50
C THR A 77 4.93 -1.03 -10.09
N ALA A 78 4.16 -1.19 -9.03
CA ALA A 78 3.39 -0.12 -8.42
C ALA A 78 4.25 1.08 -8.02
N LEU A 79 5.52 0.90 -7.64
CA LEU A 79 6.41 2.02 -7.28
C LEU A 79 6.64 2.98 -8.46
N LEU A 80 6.70 2.47 -9.69
CA LEU A 80 6.82 3.30 -10.89
C LEU A 80 5.53 4.05 -11.21
N ALA A 81 4.39 3.52 -10.78
CA ALA A 81 3.08 4.10 -11.01
C ALA A 81 2.69 5.16 -9.97
N LEU A 82 3.32 5.17 -8.78
CA LEU A 82 3.02 6.11 -7.70
C LEU A 82 3.03 7.60 -8.09
N PRO A 83 3.93 8.11 -8.96
CA PRO A 83 3.92 9.53 -9.31
C PRO A 83 2.71 9.97 -10.14
N LEU A 84 1.94 9.01 -10.68
CA LEU A 84 0.83 9.27 -11.59
C LEU A 84 -0.53 9.34 -10.87
N GLY A 85 -0.63 8.90 -9.61
CA GLY A 85 -1.83 8.94 -8.78
C GLY A 85 -1.63 9.76 -7.52
#